data_AF-A0A950TCY1-F1
#
_entry.id   AF-A0A950TCY1-F1
#
_cell.length_a   1.000
_cell.length_b   1.000
_cell.length_c   1.000
_cell.angle_alpha   90.00
_cell.angle_beta   90.00
_cell.angle_gamma   90.00
#
_symmetry.space_group_name_H-M   'P 1'
#
loop_
_entity.id
_entity.type
_entity.pdbx_description
1 polymer ?
#
loop_
_entity_poly.entity_id
_entity_poly.type
_entity_poly.pdbx_seq_one_letter_code
_entity_poly.pdbx_strand_id
1 'polypeptide(L)'
;MYILGIHNGHHDASACVFCDYELVAAVSLERLTRKKNDGVTPVEEIPTAAIDECLAIAGISRADVDVVCASRAHWDVQSYRLHGRWWIKQQYYRLAGVRHIPLMTDMMRKQHASDAAAIFDQEGFRRRYGFNKADVFFYNHHAAHGVPGYFFSEFPDALIYTADGIGDNVSYSVTAARGGALEVLSGSDESLLRPFRVNSVGLL
;
A
#
# COMPACT_ATOMS: atom_id res chain seq x y z
N MET A 1 -21.11 0.20 -2.19
CA MET A 1 -19.76 0.33 -2.79
C MET A 1 -18.81 -0.62 -2.08
N TYR A 2 -18.03 -1.42 -2.82
CA TYR A 2 -17.04 -2.33 -2.24
C TYR A 2 -15.61 -1.79 -2.36
N ILE A 3 -14.93 -1.66 -1.22
CA ILE A 3 -13.54 -1.19 -1.13
C ILE A 3 -12.66 -2.34 -0.62
N LEU A 4 -11.63 -2.69 -1.38
CA LEU A 4 -10.63 -3.69 -1.02
C LEU A 4 -9.35 -3.01 -0.56
N GLY A 5 -8.95 -3.21 0.69
CA GLY A 5 -7.62 -2.87 1.20
C GLY A 5 -6.64 -4.02 0.98
N ILE A 6 -5.42 -3.71 0.51
CA ILE A 6 -4.35 -4.68 0.28
C ILE A 6 -3.06 -4.19 0.92
N HIS A 7 -2.47 -5.02 1.78
CA HIS A 7 -1.09 -4.85 2.22
C HIS A 7 -0.20 -5.94 1.60
N ASN A 8 0.68 -5.57 0.67
CA ASN A 8 1.59 -6.47 -0.02
C ASN A 8 3.04 -6.36 0.49
N GLY A 9 3.22 -6.39 1.81
CA GLY A 9 4.53 -6.46 2.45
C GLY A 9 5.17 -7.85 2.36
N HIS A 10 6.50 -7.92 2.43
CA HIS A 10 7.24 -9.18 2.58
C HIS A 10 7.02 -9.85 3.95
N HIS A 11 6.37 -9.15 4.86
CA HIS A 11 5.80 -9.65 6.09
C HIS A 11 4.41 -9.01 6.26
N ASP A 12 3.60 -9.60 7.14
CA ASP A 12 2.29 -9.11 7.55
C ASP A 12 1.30 -8.84 6.39
N ALA A 13 1.47 -9.57 5.28
CA ALA A 13 0.60 -9.41 4.13
C ALA A 13 -0.85 -9.74 4.50
N SER A 14 -1.77 -8.89 4.07
CA SER A 14 -3.16 -8.92 4.52
C SER A 14 -4.09 -8.24 3.52
N ALA A 15 -5.38 -8.53 3.66
CA ALA A 15 -6.45 -7.89 2.91
C ALA A 15 -7.63 -7.58 3.82
N CYS A 16 -8.44 -6.59 3.42
CA CYS A 16 -9.72 -6.31 4.05
C CYS A 16 -10.73 -5.81 3.02
N VAL A 17 -12.01 -6.07 3.27
CA VAL A 17 -13.12 -5.62 2.42
C VAL A 17 -14.09 -4.81 3.26
N PHE A 18 -14.46 -3.64 2.73
CA PHE A 18 -15.52 -2.80 3.25
C PHE A 18 -16.70 -2.76 2.28
N CYS A 19 -17.91 -2.66 2.83
CA CYS A 19 -19.13 -2.34 2.11
C CYS A 19 -19.66 -1.01 2.64
N ASP A 20 -19.63 0.04 1.82
CA ASP A 20 -20.06 1.40 2.22
C ASP A 20 -19.45 1.87 3.56
N TYR A 21 -18.13 1.67 3.70
CA TYR A 21 -17.31 2.00 4.87
C TYR A 21 -17.52 1.12 6.11
N GLU A 22 -18.39 0.12 6.06
CA GLU A 22 -18.51 -0.92 7.08
C GLU A 22 -17.55 -2.06 6.80
N LEU A 23 -16.76 -2.47 7.80
CA LEU A 23 -15.82 -3.58 7.66
C LEU A 23 -16.57 -4.91 7.58
N VAL A 24 -16.43 -5.61 6.45
CA VAL A 24 -17.05 -6.92 6.22
C VAL A 24 -16.09 -8.06 6.57
N ALA A 25 -14.84 -7.94 6.13
CA ALA A 25 -13.82 -8.95 6.37
C ALA A 25 -12.43 -8.33 6.48
N ALA A 26 -11.57 -8.90 7.33
CA ALA A 26 -10.15 -8.59 7.40
C ALA A 26 -9.38 -9.89 7.66
N VAL A 27 -8.45 -10.22 6.77
CA VAL A 27 -7.71 -11.49 6.80
C VAL A 27 -6.22 -11.21 6.66
N SER A 28 -5.45 -11.72 7.62
CA SER A 28 -3.99 -11.74 7.55
C SER A 28 -3.52 -13.07 6.96
N LEU A 29 -2.60 -13.02 6.00
CA LEU A 29 -2.13 -14.17 5.22
C LEU A 29 -1.58 -15.28 6.12
N GLU A 30 -0.86 -14.93 7.19
CA GLU A 30 -0.31 -15.90 8.15
C GLU A 30 -1.37 -16.80 8.79
N ARG A 31 -2.62 -16.34 8.88
CA ARG A 31 -3.73 -17.15 9.44
C ARG A 31 -4.10 -18.30 8.51
N LEU A 32 -3.98 -18.10 7.20
CA LEU A 32 -4.24 -19.09 6.16
C LEU A 32 -3.04 -20.00 5.94
N THR A 33 -1.84 -19.42 5.83
CA THR A 33 -0.62 -20.17 5.49
C THR A 33 0.04 -20.86 6.68
N ARG A 34 -0.34 -20.45 7.90
CA ARG A 34 0.23 -20.92 9.18
C ARG A 34 1.72 -20.62 9.35
N LYS A 35 2.28 -19.75 8.51
CA LYS A 35 3.65 -19.21 8.65
C LYS A 35 3.57 -17.88 9.34
N LYS A 36 4.25 -17.73 10.47
CA LYS A 36 4.20 -16.50 11.26
C LYS A 36 4.79 -15.33 10.47
N ASN A 37 4.08 -14.19 10.48
CA ASN A 37 4.40 -12.95 9.76
C ASN A 37 4.55 -13.16 8.25
N ASP A 38 3.79 -14.08 7.65
CA ASP A 38 3.90 -14.38 6.22
C ASP A 38 3.66 -13.15 5.36
N GLY A 39 4.26 -13.16 4.18
CA GLY A 39 4.25 -12.04 3.27
C GLY A 39 4.19 -12.43 1.81
N VAL A 40 4.12 -11.42 0.96
CA VAL A 40 4.17 -11.60 -0.49
C VAL A 40 5.58 -12.01 -0.92
N THR A 41 5.66 -12.80 -1.98
CA THR A 41 6.92 -13.32 -2.51
C THR A 41 7.20 -12.69 -3.87
N PRO A 42 8.41 -12.88 -4.43
CA PRO A 42 8.65 -12.46 -5.78
C PRO A 42 7.72 -13.07 -6.83
N VAL A 43 7.13 -14.23 -6.53
CA VAL A 43 6.23 -14.95 -7.42
C VAL A 43 4.79 -14.44 -7.30
N GLU A 44 4.37 -14.17 -6.07
CA GLU A 44 3.01 -13.74 -5.70
C GLU A 44 3.09 -12.33 -5.12
N GLU A 45 2.80 -11.32 -5.96
CA GLU A 45 2.99 -9.89 -5.68
C GLU A 45 1.93 -9.29 -4.74
N ILE A 46 0.76 -9.94 -4.60
CA ILE A 46 -0.33 -9.55 -3.71
C ILE A 46 -0.79 -10.78 -2.90
N PRO A 47 -1.33 -10.61 -1.67
CA PRO A 47 -1.77 -11.73 -0.85
C PRO A 47 -3.07 -12.35 -1.37
N THR A 48 -2.97 -13.15 -2.43
CA THR A 48 -4.13 -13.65 -3.19
C THR A 48 -5.07 -14.46 -2.32
N ALA A 49 -4.53 -15.35 -1.48
CA ALA A 49 -5.32 -16.16 -0.56
C ALA A 49 -6.11 -15.30 0.45
N ALA A 50 -5.51 -14.22 0.97
CA ALA A 50 -6.21 -13.34 1.92
C ALA A 50 -7.31 -12.52 1.22
N ILE A 51 -7.04 -12.05 -0.01
CA ILE A 51 -8.02 -11.35 -0.84
C ILE A 51 -9.21 -12.27 -1.15
N ASP A 52 -8.94 -13.47 -1.65
CA ASP A 52 -10.00 -14.41 -2.04
C ASP A 52 -10.84 -14.83 -0.84
N GLU A 53 -10.23 -15.02 0.35
CA GLU A 53 -10.97 -15.27 1.59
C GLU A 53 -11.85 -14.08 2.00
N CYS A 54 -11.35 -12.84 1.94
CA CYS A 54 -12.17 -11.66 2.23
C CYS A 54 -13.36 -11.54 1.28
N LEU A 55 -13.16 -11.79 -0.01
CA LEU A 55 -14.22 -11.74 -1.02
C LEU A 55 -15.24 -12.87 -0.80
N ALA A 56 -14.78 -14.07 -0.43
CA ALA A 56 -15.64 -15.19 -0.08
C ALA A 56 -16.52 -14.90 1.14
N ILE A 57 -15.95 -14.33 2.21
CA ILE A 57 -16.70 -13.90 3.41
C ILE A 57 -17.75 -12.85 3.05
N ALA A 58 -17.40 -11.90 2.17
CA ALA A 58 -18.30 -10.85 1.71
C ALA A 58 -19.34 -11.33 0.67
N GLY A 59 -19.21 -12.55 0.14
CA GLY A 59 -20.10 -13.10 -0.89
C GLY A 59 -20.01 -12.38 -2.24
N ILE A 60 -18.85 -11.79 -2.56
CA ILE A 60 -18.61 -11.03 -3.80
C ILE A 60 -17.45 -11.59 -4.60
N SER A 61 -17.34 -11.16 -5.86
CA SER A 61 -16.22 -11.46 -6.74
C SER A 61 -15.30 -10.25 -6.91
N ARG A 62 -14.12 -10.45 -7.52
CA ARG A 62 -13.21 -9.36 -7.87
C ARG A 62 -13.83 -8.33 -8.82
N ALA A 63 -14.82 -8.75 -9.64
CA ALA A 63 -15.52 -7.88 -10.57
C ALA A 63 -16.51 -6.94 -9.87
N ASP A 64 -16.87 -7.23 -8.62
CA ASP A 64 -17.79 -6.40 -7.82
C ASP A 64 -17.08 -5.28 -7.06
N VAL A 65 -15.76 -5.39 -6.88
CA VAL A 65 -14.92 -4.40 -6.20
C VAL A 65 -14.89 -3.09 -6.99
N ASP A 66 -15.25 -1.99 -6.34
CA ASP A 66 -15.28 -0.64 -6.92
C ASP A 66 -13.96 0.11 -6.71
N VAL A 67 -13.27 -0.16 -5.60
CA VAL A 67 -12.02 0.51 -5.23
C VAL A 67 -11.02 -0.49 -4.66
N VAL A 68 -9.76 -0.37 -5.05
CA VAL A 68 -8.62 -1.05 -4.44
C VAL A 68 -7.68 -0.02 -3.82
N CYS A 69 -7.42 -0.14 -2.52
CA CYS A 69 -6.46 0.67 -1.78
C CYS A 69 -5.27 -0.22 -1.41
N ALA A 70 -4.10 0.00 -2.00
CA ALA A 70 -2.93 -0.81 -1.76
C ALA A 70 -1.80 -0.07 -1.05
N SER A 71 -0.95 -0.80 -0.32
CA SER A 71 0.24 -0.21 0.28
C SER A 71 1.32 0.09 -0.77
N ARG A 72 2.19 1.07 -0.48
CA ARG A 72 3.35 1.43 -1.30
C ARG A 72 4.52 0.45 -1.09
N ALA A 73 4.22 -0.84 -0.99
CA ALA A 73 5.18 -1.90 -0.71
C ALA A 73 5.89 -2.38 -2.00
N HIS A 74 6.17 -3.68 -2.10
CA HIS A 74 7.02 -4.26 -3.13
C HIS A 74 6.19 -4.67 -4.34
N TRP A 75 6.50 -4.11 -5.50
CA TRP A 75 5.85 -4.44 -6.77
C TRP A 75 6.90 -4.79 -7.81
N ASP A 76 6.60 -5.74 -8.68
CA ASP A 76 7.44 -6.08 -9.82
C ASP A 76 7.60 -4.85 -10.71
N VAL A 77 8.81 -4.65 -11.25
CA VAL A 77 9.12 -3.55 -12.15
C VAL A 77 8.19 -3.50 -13.37
N GLN A 78 7.60 -4.63 -13.78
CA GLN A 78 6.60 -4.72 -14.84
C GLN A 78 5.21 -4.17 -14.45
N SER A 79 4.98 -3.83 -13.19
CA SER A 79 3.75 -3.20 -12.70
C SER A 79 3.78 -1.66 -12.79
N TYR A 80 4.85 -1.08 -13.36
CA TYR A 80 5.03 0.36 -13.48
C TYR A 80 5.09 0.84 -14.94
N ARG A 81 4.72 2.10 -15.17
CA ARG A 81 4.92 2.87 -16.40
C ARG A 81 6.14 3.78 -16.22
N LEU A 82 7.33 3.22 -16.46
CA LEU A 82 8.60 3.90 -16.21
C LEU A 82 9.11 4.64 -17.44
N HIS A 83 9.97 5.66 -17.22
CA HIS A 83 10.59 6.45 -18.28
C HIS A 83 12.13 6.39 -18.24
N GLY A 84 12.76 6.81 -19.33
CA GLY A 84 14.21 6.94 -19.46
C GLY A 84 14.97 5.62 -19.24
N ARG A 85 16.10 5.67 -18.53
CA ARG A 85 16.93 4.48 -18.25
C ARG A 85 16.18 3.35 -17.53
N TRP A 86 15.14 3.68 -16.77
CA TRP A 86 14.35 2.69 -16.04
C TRP A 86 13.40 1.91 -16.95
N TRP A 87 12.86 2.55 -17.99
CA TRP A 87 12.15 1.84 -19.05
C TRP A 87 13.05 0.83 -19.78
N ILE A 88 14.30 1.22 -20.10
CA ILE A 88 15.28 0.32 -20.73
C ILE A 88 15.56 -0.89 -19.82
N LYS A 89 15.77 -0.66 -18.51
CA LYS A 89 15.94 -1.75 -17.54
C LYS A 89 14.71 -2.64 -17.46
N GLN A 90 13.51 -2.06 -17.47
CA GLN A 90 12.25 -2.82 -17.46
C GLN A 90 12.14 -3.76 -18.67
N GLN A 91 12.49 -3.31 -19.88
CA GLN A 91 12.52 -4.18 -21.07
C GLN A 91 13.59 -5.27 -20.96
N TYR A 92 14.78 -4.93 -20.47
CA TYR A 92 15.84 -5.90 -20.22
C TYR A 92 15.38 -7.00 -19.24
N TYR A 93 14.82 -6.63 -18.09
CA TYR A 93 14.34 -7.60 -17.11
C TYR A 93 13.24 -8.52 -17.68
N ARG A 94 12.34 -7.96 -18.49
CA ARG A 94 11.31 -8.74 -19.19
C ARG A 94 11.92 -9.78 -20.13
N LEU A 95 12.89 -9.40 -20.95
CA LEU A 95 13.54 -10.30 -21.92
C LEU A 95 14.42 -11.35 -21.24
N ALA A 96 15.11 -10.97 -20.16
CA ALA A 96 15.96 -11.86 -19.40
C ALA A 96 15.18 -12.80 -18.46
N GLY A 97 13.85 -12.63 -18.33
CA GLY A 97 13.03 -13.40 -17.39
C GLY A 97 13.36 -13.12 -15.93
N VAL A 98 13.98 -11.98 -15.62
CA VAL A 98 14.40 -11.60 -14.27
C VAL A 98 13.28 -10.82 -13.61
N ARG A 99 12.82 -11.28 -12.44
CA ARG A 99 11.94 -10.49 -11.58
C ARG A 99 12.77 -9.50 -10.75
N HIS A 100 12.40 -8.24 -10.83
CA HIS A 100 13.01 -7.18 -10.04
C HIS A 100 11.89 -6.42 -9.34
N ILE A 101 11.90 -6.43 -8.01
CA ILE A 101 10.74 -6.05 -7.20
C ILE A 101 11.15 -4.95 -6.23
N PRO A 102 11.29 -3.71 -6.73
CA PRO A 102 11.62 -2.59 -5.89
C PRO A 102 10.45 -2.22 -4.98
N LEU A 103 10.77 -1.58 -3.86
CA LEU A 103 9.79 -0.85 -3.09
C LEU A 103 9.23 0.30 -3.94
N MET A 104 7.91 0.51 -3.91
CA MET A 104 7.25 1.55 -4.70
C MET A 104 7.78 2.94 -4.39
N THR A 105 8.03 3.24 -3.11
CA THR A 105 8.60 4.54 -2.69
C THR A 105 9.98 4.79 -3.32
N ASP A 106 10.76 3.76 -3.56
CA ASP A 106 12.05 3.89 -4.26
C ASP A 106 11.87 4.20 -5.75
N MET A 107 10.91 3.56 -6.40
CA MET A 107 10.57 3.87 -7.78
C MET A 107 9.98 5.27 -7.93
N MET A 108 9.13 5.69 -7.00
CA MET A 108 8.59 7.06 -6.93
C MET A 108 9.72 8.08 -6.85
N ARG A 109 10.69 7.92 -5.93
CA ARG A 109 11.88 8.80 -5.86
C ARG A 109 12.67 8.82 -7.16
N LYS A 110 12.94 7.64 -7.75
CA LYS A 110 13.71 7.49 -9.00
C LYS A 110 13.01 8.10 -10.22
N GLN A 111 11.69 8.22 -10.19
CA GLN A 111 10.88 8.85 -11.22
C GLN A 111 10.47 10.29 -10.85
N HIS A 112 10.91 10.80 -9.69
CA HIS A 112 10.50 12.10 -9.15
C HIS A 112 8.96 12.28 -9.07
N ALA A 113 8.25 11.20 -8.73
CA ALA A 113 6.80 11.19 -8.57
C ALA A 113 6.43 11.24 -7.08
N SER A 114 5.58 12.18 -6.69
CA SER A 114 4.96 12.24 -5.36
C SER A 114 3.67 11.44 -5.25
N ASP A 115 3.06 11.09 -6.40
CA ASP A 115 1.86 10.26 -6.51
C ASP A 115 2.22 8.94 -7.19
N ALA A 116 1.83 7.82 -6.57
CA ALA A 116 2.07 6.49 -7.09
C ALA A 116 1.26 6.22 -8.37
N ALA A 117 0.07 6.82 -8.50
CA ALA A 117 -0.77 6.68 -9.67
C ALA A 117 -0.09 7.19 -10.95
N ALA A 118 0.86 8.14 -10.82
CA ALA A 118 1.62 8.67 -11.95
C ALA A 118 2.60 7.67 -12.57
N ILE A 119 3.01 6.64 -11.81
CA ILE A 119 4.01 5.65 -12.27
C ILE A 119 3.49 4.22 -12.29
N PHE A 120 2.32 3.93 -11.71
CA PHE A 120 1.79 2.58 -11.62
C PHE A 120 0.91 2.22 -12.82
N ASP A 121 1.05 1.00 -13.35
CA ASP A 121 0.21 0.50 -14.44
C ASP A 121 -1.12 -0.04 -13.92
N GLN A 122 -2.05 0.86 -13.59
CA GLN A 122 -3.36 0.50 -13.04
C GLN A 122 -4.16 -0.42 -13.97
N GLU A 123 -4.12 -0.18 -15.27
CA GLU A 123 -4.82 -1.02 -16.26
C GLU A 123 -4.23 -2.44 -16.31
N GLY A 124 -2.89 -2.54 -16.32
CA GLY A 124 -2.20 -3.83 -16.26
C GLY A 124 -2.51 -4.59 -14.97
N PHE A 125 -2.57 -3.89 -13.83
CA PHE A 125 -2.99 -4.45 -12.55
C PHE A 125 -4.43 -4.98 -12.61
N ARG A 126 -5.39 -4.16 -13.05
CA ARG A 126 -6.80 -4.55 -13.18
C ARG A 126 -6.95 -5.81 -14.01
N ARG A 127 -6.30 -5.86 -15.18
CA ARG A 127 -6.33 -7.02 -16.08
C ARG A 127 -5.67 -8.26 -15.48
N ARG A 128 -4.51 -8.10 -14.82
CA ARG A 128 -3.76 -9.22 -14.23
C ARG A 128 -4.50 -9.88 -13.08
N TYR A 129 -5.19 -9.08 -12.27
CA TYR A 129 -5.84 -9.56 -11.05
C TYR A 129 -7.36 -9.62 -11.14
N GLY A 130 -7.98 -9.23 -12.25
CA GLY A 130 -9.43 -9.34 -12.46
C GLY A 130 -10.26 -8.26 -11.76
N PHE A 131 -9.68 -7.10 -11.46
CA PHE A 131 -10.35 -5.95 -10.83
C PHE A 131 -10.81 -4.94 -11.88
N ASN A 132 -11.50 -5.40 -12.92
CA ASN A 132 -11.68 -4.67 -14.19
C ASN A 132 -12.25 -3.25 -14.06
N LYS A 133 -13.16 -3.01 -13.10
CA LYS A 133 -13.78 -1.70 -12.85
C LYS A 133 -13.16 -0.92 -11.68
N ALA A 134 -12.27 -1.53 -10.89
CA ALA A 134 -11.90 -1.00 -9.58
C ALA A 134 -10.86 0.11 -9.68
N ASP A 135 -11.13 1.31 -9.18
CA ASP A 135 -10.11 2.37 -9.15
C ASP A 135 -9.00 2.02 -8.14
N VAL A 136 -7.74 2.27 -8.49
CA VAL A 136 -6.58 1.80 -7.71
C VAL A 136 -5.86 2.99 -7.08
N PHE A 137 -5.77 2.98 -5.75
CA PHE A 137 -5.13 4.02 -4.95
C PHE A 137 -4.01 3.46 -4.10
N PHE A 138 -3.03 4.33 -3.80
CA PHE A 138 -1.92 4.02 -2.90
C PHE A 138 -1.79 5.10 -1.85
N TYR A 139 -1.74 4.69 -0.59
CA TYR A 139 -1.75 5.61 0.54
C TYR A 139 -0.40 5.67 1.24
N ASN A 140 -0.18 6.79 1.92
CA ASN A 140 1.00 6.98 2.75
C ASN A 140 1.03 5.92 3.87
N HIS A 141 2.19 5.27 4.07
CA HIS A 141 2.34 4.18 5.03
C HIS A 141 1.93 4.56 6.45
N HIS A 142 2.41 5.72 6.94
CA HIS A 142 2.07 6.18 8.29
C HIS A 142 0.63 6.67 8.40
N ALA A 143 0.09 7.30 7.36
CA ALA A 143 -1.33 7.64 7.34
C ALA A 143 -2.21 6.38 7.41
N ALA A 144 -1.84 5.31 6.68
CA ALA A 144 -2.54 4.04 6.72
C ALA A 144 -2.48 3.36 8.09
N HIS A 145 -1.41 3.57 8.88
CA HIS A 145 -1.34 3.13 10.27
C HIS A 145 -2.19 3.99 11.22
N GLY A 146 -2.10 5.32 11.11
CA GLY A 146 -2.63 6.22 12.13
C GLY A 146 -4.09 6.61 11.94
N VAL A 147 -4.52 6.88 10.70
CA VAL A 147 -5.86 7.42 10.40
C VAL A 147 -6.99 6.46 10.81
N PRO A 148 -6.90 5.14 10.59
CA PRO A 148 -7.96 4.23 11.05
C PRO A 148 -8.18 4.30 12.56
N GLY A 149 -7.11 4.45 13.35
CA GLY A 149 -7.22 4.60 14.80
C GLY A 149 -8.01 5.84 15.22
N TYR A 150 -7.88 6.95 14.49
CA TYR A 150 -8.70 8.15 14.70
C TYR A 150 -10.14 7.95 14.21
N PHE A 151 -10.31 7.40 13.02
CA PHE A 151 -11.62 7.23 12.37
C PHE A 151 -12.59 6.39 13.21
N PHE A 152 -12.07 5.37 13.90
CA PHE A 152 -12.86 4.52 14.81
C PHE A 152 -12.81 4.96 16.28
N SER A 153 -12.26 6.13 16.58
CA SER A 153 -12.23 6.68 17.93
C SER A 153 -13.43 7.59 18.21
N GLU A 154 -13.71 7.81 19.50
CA GLU A 154 -14.74 8.76 19.95
C GLU A 154 -14.17 10.20 20.11
N PHE A 155 -12.90 10.41 19.81
CA PHE A 155 -12.24 11.69 20.04
C PHE A 155 -12.59 12.68 18.91
N PRO A 156 -13.22 13.84 19.23
CA PRO A 156 -13.50 14.85 18.21
C PRO A 156 -12.23 15.46 17.64
N ASP A 157 -11.25 15.70 18.52
CA ASP A 157 -9.92 16.20 18.21
C ASP A 157 -8.87 15.24 18.76
N ALA A 158 -7.81 14.97 17.99
CA ALA A 158 -6.75 14.05 18.39
C ALA A 158 -5.40 14.43 17.80
N LEU A 159 -4.32 14.06 18.48
CA LEU A 159 -2.99 14.00 17.86
C LEU A 159 -2.72 12.56 17.46
N ILE A 160 -2.67 12.31 16.16
CA ILE A 160 -2.33 11.01 15.60
C ILE A 160 -0.81 10.94 15.51
N TYR A 161 -0.23 9.97 16.20
CA TYR A 161 1.20 9.70 16.19
C TYR A 161 1.46 8.27 15.76
N THR A 162 2.41 8.09 14.83
CA THR A 162 2.90 6.78 14.43
C THR A 162 4.40 6.69 14.67
N ALA A 163 4.86 5.54 15.12
CA ALA A 163 6.27 5.20 15.23
C ALA A 163 6.47 3.79 14.69
N ASP A 164 7.30 3.67 13.67
CA ASP A 164 7.58 2.43 12.96
C ASP A 164 9.06 2.37 12.55
N GLY A 165 9.55 1.21 12.12
CA GLY A 165 10.91 1.06 11.63
C GLY A 165 11.17 1.99 10.45
N ILE A 166 10.36 1.87 9.39
CA ILE A 166 10.43 2.69 8.20
C ILE A 166 9.06 2.77 7.51
N GLY A 167 8.70 3.95 7.01
CA GLY A 167 7.56 4.14 6.12
C GLY A 167 8.00 4.84 4.83
N ASP A 168 7.27 5.90 4.45
CA ASP A 168 7.55 6.68 3.25
C ASP A 168 8.67 7.70 3.47
N ASN A 169 9.89 7.20 3.70
CA ASN A 169 11.10 7.97 3.98
C ASN A 169 11.19 8.60 5.39
N VAL A 170 10.29 8.19 6.30
CA VAL A 170 10.25 8.62 7.71
C VAL A 170 9.94 7.43 8.63
N SER A 171 10.40 7.49 9.88
CA SER A 171 10.11 6.47 10.92
C SER A 171 8.95 6.88 11.85
N TYR A 172 8.51 8.13 11.80
CA TYR A 172 7.34 8.60 12.54
C TYR A 172 6.57 9.62 11.72
N SER A 173 5.29 9.80 12.06
CA SER A 173 4.46 10.89 11.56
C SER A 173 3.67 11.53 12.70
N VAL A 174 3.28 12.78 12.47
CA VAL A 174 2.43 13.54 13.39
C VAL A 174 1.33 14.20 12.57
N THR A 175 0.09 13.89 12.88
CA THR A 175 -1.09 14.50 12.25
C THR A 175 -2.02 15.04 13.32
N ALA A 176 -2.36 16.32 13.24
CA ALA A 176 -3.40 16.91 14.07
C ALA A 176 -4.76 16.68 13.41
N ALA A 177 -5.68 16.06 14.14
CA ALA A 177 -7.07 15.91 13.74
C ALA A 177 -7.92 16.90 14.54
N ARG A 178 -8.67 17.78 13.86
CA ARG A 178 -9.56 18.76 14.48
C ARG A 178 -10.88 18.84 13.75
N GLY A 179 -11.98 18.51 14.43
CA GLY A 179 -13.32 18.52 13.83
C GLY A 179 -13.42 17.73 12.51
N GLY A 180 -12.73 16.60 12.42
CA GLY A 180 -12.65 15.77 11.21
C GLY A 180 -11.62 16.20 10.15
N ALA A 181 -11.04 17.40 10.26
CA ALA A 181 -9.96 17.84 9.38
C ALA A 181 -8.62 17.24 9.83
N LEU A 182 -7.83 16.73 8.89
CA LEU A 182 -6.50 16.17 9.14
C LEU A 182 -5.42 17.15 8.63
N GLU A 183 -4.56 17.62 9.52
CA GLU A 183 -3.39 18.44 9.22
C GLU A 183 -2.12 17.65 9.53
N VAL A 184 -1.38 17.25 8.48
CA VAL A 184 -0.12 16.51 8.64
C VAL A 184 0.99 17.48 9.01
N LEU A 185 1.40 17.46 10.28
CA LEU A 185 2.48 18.30 10.82
C LEU A 185 3.87 17.74 10.46
N SER A 186 3.98 16.41 10.33
CA SER A 186 5.22 15.73 9.95
C SER A 186 4.95 14.37 9.31
N GLY A 187 5.77 13.95 8.35
CA GLY A 187 5.68 12.63 7.73
C GLY A 187 4.68 12.51 6.57
N SER A 188 4.29 13.64 5.95
CA SER A 188 3.48 13.66 4.73
C SER A 188 4.23 13.13 3.51
N ASP A 189 3.53 13.00 2.38
CA ASP A 189 4.10 12.60 1.08
C ASP A 189 5.22 13.52 0.59
N GLU A 190 5.29 14.77 1.05
CA GLU A 190 6.44 15.64 0.76
C GLU A 190 7.76 15.07 1.29
N SER A 191 7.70 14.28 2.36
CA SER A 191 8.87 13.65 2.97
C SER A 191 9.50 12.63 2.03
N LEU A 192 8.73 12.02 1.14
CA LEU A 192 9.19 10.96 0.24
C LEU A 192 10.33 11.42 -0.68
N LEU A 193 10.24 12.65 -1.20
CA LEU A 193 11.20 13.20 -2.16
C LEU A 193 12.37 13.94 -1.50
N ARG A 194 12.33 14.11 -0.18
CA ARG A 194 13.43 14.73 0.58
C ARG A 194 14.53 13.70 0.86
N PRO A 195 15.78 14.12 1.11
CA PRO A 195 16.82 13.21 1.59
C PRO A 195 16.35 12.48 2.86
N PHE A 196 16.61 11.18 2.94
CA PHE A 196 16.32 10.40 4.15
C PHE A 196 17.01 11.05 5.35
N ARG A 197 16.25 11.24 6.43
CA ARG A 197 16.79 11.75 7.69
C ARG A 197 16.72 10.63 8.72
N VAL A 198 17.83 10.38 9.41
CA VAL A 198 17.83 9.49 10.57
C VAL A 198 17.07 10.20 11.67
N ASN A 199 15.79 9.87 11.80
CA ASN A 199 14.91 10.39 12.83
C ASN A 199 14.50 9.28 13.81
N SER A 200 15.37 8.29 14.05
CA SER A 200 15.14 7.29 15.10
C SER A 200 15.66 7.82 16.41
N VAL A 201 14.79 7.91 17.42
CA VAL A 201 15.18 8.31 18.78
C VAL A 201 16.17 7.30 19.39
N GLY A 202 16.18 6.05 18.90
CA GLY A 202 17.13 5.01 19.34
C GLY A 202 18.49 5.02 18.64
N LEU A 203 18.75 5.99 17.75
CA LEU A 203 20.03 6.17 17.06
C LEU A 203 20.73 7.51 17.41
N LEU A 204 20.16 8.26 18.36
CA LEU A 204 20.77 9.45 19.00
C LEU A 204 21.47 9.03 20.28
#